data_AF-I4A938-F1
#
_entry.id   AF-I4A938-F1
#
_cell.length_a   1.000
_cell.length_b   1.000
_cell.length_c   1.000
_cell.angle_alpha   90.00
_cell.angle_beta   90.00
_cell.angle_gamma   90.00
#
_symmetry.space_group_name_H-M   'P 1'
#
loop_
_entity.id
_entity.type
_entity.pdbx_description
1 polymer ?
#
loop_
_entity_poly.entity_id
_entity_poly.type
_entity_poly.pdbx_seq_one_letter_code
_entity_poly.pdbx_strand_id
1 'polypeptide(L)'
;MLWESIREEGQEEQEHPLLKDKKLIKEEINRRLVHGIKKANLEYDSLYSHEKSSLNKDSELLSQLFHRMFFYRLNEKLSAFHCDHTYRFSRQILTQMQFNRGKINDILEIFKKNGGECDCEVLYNVESLLIGKDA
;
A
#
# COMPACT_ATOMS: atom_id res chain seq x y z
N MET A 1 -23.08 42.28 -4.31
CA MET A 1 -23.23 41.03 -5.09
C MET A 1 -21.84 40.43 -5.21
N LEU A 2 -21.27 39.89 -4.13
CA LEU A 2 -21.48 38.52 -3.65
C LEU A 2 -21.70 37.53 -4.81
N TRP A 3 -20.60 37.03 -5.34
CA TRP A 3 -20.56 35.77 -6.07
C TRP A 3 -19.71 34.84 -5.19
N GLU A 4 -20.43 34.01 -4.46
CA GLU A 4 -19.95 32.86 -3.71
C GLU A 4 -19.24 31.90 -4.68
N SER A 5 -18.02 31.42 -4.37
CA SER A 5 -17.76 30.17 -3.63
C SER A 5 -18.04 28.94 -4.52
N ILE A 6 -17.21 27.92 -4.70
CA ILE A 6 -16.15 27.35 -3.88
C ILE A 6 -15.10 26.75 -4.83
N ARG A 7 -13.85 26.97 -4.44
CA ARG A 7 -12.59 26.52 -5.02
C ARG A 7 -12.54 24.98 -5.04
N GLU A 8 -12.05 24.42 -6.13
CA GLU A 8 -11.68 23.01 -6.25
C GLU A 8 -10.80 22.60 -5.05
N GLU A 9 -11.29 21.70 -4.20
CA GLU A 9 -10.45 20.99 -3.23
C GLU A 9 -9.68 19.89 -3.98
N GLY A 10 -8.75 20.33 -4.83
CA GLY A 10 -7.60 19.50 -5.18
C GLY A 10 -6.76 19.39 -3.91
N GLN A 11 -6.63 18.17 -3.39
CA GLN A 11 -5.72 17.87 -2.29
C GLN A 11 -4.32 18.33 -2.73
N GLU A 12 -3.84 19.45 -2.18
CA GLU A 12 -2.46 19.88 -2.30
C GLU A 12 -1.60 18.74 -1.73
N GLU A 13 -0.98 17.96 -2.62
CA GLU A 13 0.11 17.07 -2.27
C GLU A 13 1.19 17.92 -1.62
N GLN A 14 1.23 17.93 -0.29
CA GLN A 14 2.32 18.54 0.43
C GLN A 14 3.59 17.83 -0.04
N GLU A 15 4.45 18.53 -0.77
CA GLU A 15 5.73 18.02 -1.28
C GLU A 15 6.63 17.68 -0.08
N HIS A 16 6.43 16.49 0.48
CA HIS A 16 7.28 15.97 1.53
C HIS A 16 8.66 15.65 0.92
N PRO A 17 9.77 15.98 1.62
CA PRO A 17 11.11 15.69 1.12
C PRO A 17 11.30 14.18 0.91
N LEU A 18 11.90 13.81 -0.22
CA LEU A 18 12.23 12.44 -0.56
C LEU A 18 13.40 11.94 0.31
N LEU A 19 13.20 10.85 1.06
CA LEU A 19 14.26 10.26 1.87
C LEU A 19 15.25 9.49 1.01
N LYS A 20 16.55 9.70 1.28
CA LYS A 20 17.66 8.99 0.61
C LYS A 20 18.53 8.17 1.56
N ASP A 21 18.52 8.49 2.86
CA ASP A 21 19.31 7.77 3.87
C ASP A 21 18.64 6.44 4.25
N LYS A 22 19.41 5.34 4.18
CA LYS A 22 18.90 3.98 4.43
C LYS A 22 18.30 3.80 5.82
N LYS A 23 18.88 4.42 6.85
CA LYS A 23 18.38 4.32 8.22
C LYS A 23 17.05 5.05 8.34
N LEU A 24 16.96 6.26 7.81
CA LEU A 24 15.73 7.05 7.81
C LEU A 24 14.62 6.39 6.97
N ILE A 25 14.96 5.79 5.82
CA ILE A 25 14.02 5.00 5.00
C ILE A 25 13.41 3.86 5.82
N LYS A 26 14.25 3.08 6.52
CA LYS A 26 13.79 1.97 7.36
C LYS A 26 12.88 2.46 8.50
N GLU A 27 13.21 3.58 9.12
CA GLU A 27 12.40 4.19 10.16
C GLU A 27 11.03 4.65 9.63
N GLU A 28 11.00 5.26 8.45
CA GLU A 28 9.75 5.71 7.82
C GLU A 28 8.87 4.53 7.38
N ILE A 29 9.46 3.49 6.80
CA ILE A 29 8.73 2.26 6.44
C ILE A 29 8.07 1.65 7.68
N ASN A 30 8.82 1.48 8.78
CA ASN A 30 8.27 0.94 10.02
C ASN A 30 7.18 1.84 10.61
N ARG A 31 7.35 3.16 10.52
CA ARG A 31 6.36 4.13 10.99
C ARG A 31 5.03 3.96 10.23
N ARG A 32 5.08 3.97 8.89
CA ARG A 32 3.90 3.80 8.04
C ARG A 32 3.23 2.44 8.24
N LEU A 33 4.03 1.39 8.35
CA LEU A 33 3.54 0.04 8.57
C LEU A 33 2.75 -0.07 9.88
N VAL A 34 3.33 0.36 10.98
CA VAL A 34 2.73 0.19 12.31
C VAL A 34 1.67 1.25 12.60
N HIS A 35 1.96 2.52 12.31
CA HIS A 35 1.11 3.66 12.74
C HIS A 35 0.25 4.24 11.63
N GLY A 36 0.51 3.90 10.36
CA GLY A 36 -0.18 4.50 9.22
C GLY A 36 0.18 5.96 8.94
N ILE A 37 1.25 6.46 9.55
CA ILE A 37 1.65 7.88 9.43
C ILE A 37 2.76 8.00 8.40
N LYS A 38 2.50 8.80 7.36
CA LYS A 38 3.49 9.26 6.37
C LYS A 38 4.07 10.60 6.83
N LYS A 39 5.40 10.68 6.97
CA LYS A 39 6.11 11.93 7.34
C LYS A 39 7.03 12.45 6.24
N ALA A 40 7.46 11.57 5.35
CA ALA A 40 8.34 11.89 4.24
C ALA A 40 7.91 11.09 3.01
N ASN A 41 8.43 11.40 1.82
CA ASN A 41 8.19 10.58 0.63
C ASN A 41 9.30 9.53 0.46
N LEU A 42 8.93 8.38 -0.10
CA LEU A 42 9.82 7.31 -0.56
C LEU A 42 9.70 7.19 -2.09
N GLU A 43 10.74 6.70 -2.76
CA GLU A 43 10.68 6.46 -4.21
C GLU A 43 9.53 5.50 -4.57
N TYR A 44 9.27 4.52 -3.72
CA TYR A 44 8.16 3.59 -3.86
C TYR A 44 6.78 4.29 -3.92
N ASP A 45 6.61 5.47 -3.32
CA ASP A 45 5.35 6.21 -3.40
C ASP A 45 4.99 6.62 -4.83
N SER A 46 5.98 6.84 -5.69
CA SER A 46 5.77 7.27 -7.08
C SER A 46 5.22 6.17 -7.98
N LEU A 47 5.22 4.91 -7.52
CA LEU A 47 4.64 3.79 -8.27
C LEU A 47 3.11 3.80 -8.22
N TYR A 48 2.51 4.47 -7.24
CA TYR A 48 1.07 4.51 -7.06
C TYR A 48 0.39 5.31 -8.18
N SER A 49 -0.58 4.70 -8.84
CA SER A 49 -1.43 5.35 -9.85
C SER A 49 -2.84 5.48 -9.30
N HIS A 50 -3.28 6.72 -9.07
CA HIS A 50 -4.64 7.01 -8.62
C HIS A 50 -5.67 6.57 -9.67
N GLU A 51 -5.39 6.82 -10.96
CA GLU A 51 -6.25 6.41 -12.07
C GLU A 51 -6.47 4.89 -12.05
N LYS A 52 -5.38 4.12 -12.01
CA LYS A 52 -5.47 2.65 -12.04
C LYS A 52 -6.17 2.10 -10.81
N SER A 53 -5.82 2.61 -9.63
CA SER A 53 -6.45 2.19 -8.38
C SER A 53 -7.96 2.44 -8.40
N SER A 54 -8.41 3.60 -8.93
CA SER A 54 -9.82 3.98 -8.94
C SER A 54 -10.74 3.04 -9.74
N LEU A 55 -10.18 2.23 -10.65
CA LEU A 55 -10.90 1.22 -11.41
C LEU A 55 -11.30 0.00 -10.57
N ASN A 56 -10.65 -0.21 -9.41
CA ASN A 56 -10.93 -1.31 -8.52
C ASN A 56 -11.96 -0.93 -7.44
N LYS A 57 -12.96 -1.79 -7.21
CA LYS A 57 -13.99 -1.57 -6.18
C LYS A 57 -13.47 -1.68 -4.74
N ASP A 58 -12.36 -2.38 -4.54
CA ASP A 58 -11.70 -2.57 -3.25
C ASP A 58 -10.52 -1.59 -3.06
N SER A 59 -10.42 -0.56 -3.93
CA SER A 59 -9.31 0.39 -4.00
C SER A 59 -9.02 1.10 -2.69
N GLU A 60 -10.05 1.52 -1.94
CA GLU A 60 -9.84 2.22 -0.66
C GLU A 60 -8.95 1.42 0.30
N LEU A 61 -9.24 0.13 0.48
CA LEU A 61 -8.46 -0.75 1.35
C LEU A 61 -7.09 -1.04 0.76
N LEU A 62 -7.03 -1.34 -0.54
CA LEU A 62 -5.77 -1.71 -1.20
C LEU A 62 -4.79 -0.53 -1.22
N SER A 63 -5.27 0.69 -1.48
CA SER A 63 -4.49 1.92 -1.37
C SER A 63 -4.04 2.19 0.07
N GLN A 64 -4.88 1.96 1.07
CA GLN A 64 -4.46 2.04 2.47
C GLN A 64 -3.29 1.08 2.76
N LEU A 65 -3.36 -0.16 2.28
CA LEU A 65 -2.26 -1.14 2.45
C LEU A 65 -0.99 -0.69 1.71
N PHE A 66 -1.13 -0.15 0.50
CA PHE A 66 -0.01 0.40 -0.26
C PHE A 66 0.70 1.53 0.49
N HIS A 67 -0.02 2.56 0.92
CA HIS A 67 0.58 3.70 1.62
C HIS A 67 1.14 3.33 2.99
N ARG A 68 0.61 2.27 3.61
CA ARG A 68 1.18 1.66 4.81
C ARG A 68 2.36 0.72 4.55
N MET A 69 2.89 0.68 3.32
CA MET A 69 4.06 -0.11 2.93
C MET A 69 3.86 -1.63 3.03
N PHE A 70 2.63 -2.14 2.98
CA PHE A 70 2.36 -3.58 3.04
C PHE A 70 3.06 -4.34 1.90
N PHE A 71 2.80 -3.94 0.66
CA PHE A 71 3.33 -4.64 -0.53
C PHE A 71 4.85 -4.54 -0.62
N TYR A 72 5.43 -3.37 -0.31
CA TYR A 72 6.88 -3.21 -0.17
C TYR A 72 7.48 -4.24 0.81
N ARG A 73 6.89 -4.39 2.01
CA ARG A 73 7.38 -5.34 3.01
C ARG A 73 7.17 -6.79 2.60
N LEU A 74 6.10 -7.08 1.87
CA LEU A 74 5.85 -8.41 1.31
C LEU A 74 6.91 -8.76 0.26
N ASN A 75 7.25 -7.82 -0.62
CA ASN A 75 8.32 -7.97 -1.60
C ASN A 75 9.70 -8.18 -0.94
N GLU A 76 10.02 -7.44 0.12
CA GLU A 76 11.25 -7.68 0.89
C GLU A 76 11.30 -9.10 1.48
N LYS A 77 10.17 -9.62 1.98
CA LYS A 77 10.09 -10.98 2.49
C LYS A 77 10.30 -12.01 1.39
N LEU A 78 9.64 -11.83 0.23
CA LEU A 78 9.78 -12.75 -0.89
C LEU A 78 11.14 -12.67 -1.59
N SER A 79 11.83 -11.53 -1.51
CA SER A 79 13.21 -11.40 -1.99
C SER A 79 14.21 -12.18 -1.13
N ALA A 80 13.92 -12.32 0.18
CA ALA A 80 14.76 -13.04 1.13
C ALA A 80 14.37 -14.53 1.26
N PHE A 81 13.13 -14.89 0.95
CA PHE A 81 12.56 -16.21 1.16
C PHE A 81 11.66 -16.61 -0.01
N HIS A 82 11.72 -17.87 -0.43
CA HIS A 82 10.82 -18.39 -1.47
C HIS A 82 9.35 -18.39 -0.99
N CYS A 83 8.43 -18.15 -1.93
CA CYS A 83 7.00 -18.31 -1.67
C CYS A 83 6.65 -19.79 -1.45
N ASP A 84 5.85 -20.09 -0.43
CA ASP A 84 5.33 -21.43 -0.16
C ASP A 84 3.88 -21.62 -0.64
N HIS A 85 3.41 -20.72 -1.50
CA HIS A 85 2.03 -20.65 -2.01
C HIS A 85 0.97 -20.56 -0.90
N THR A 86 1.31 -19.91 0.20
CA THR A 86 0.37 -19.55 1.27
C THR A 86 0.36 -18.05 1.53
N TYR A 87 -0.45 -17.59 2.49
CA TYR A 87 -0.46 -16.22 3.01
C TYR A 87 0.43 -16.02 4.24
N ARG A 88 1.48 -16.84 4.42
CA ARG A 88 2.29 -16.83 5.65
C ARG A 88 2.84 -15.43 5.94
N PHE A 89 3.43 -14.78 4.94
CA PHE A 89 4.02 -13.45 5.12
C PHE A 89 2.96 -12.36 5.17
N SER A 90 1.90 -12.45 4.36
CA SER A 90 0.77 -11.51 4.43
C SER A 90 0.16 -11.48 5.83
N ARG A 91 -0.14 -12.64 6.43
CA ARG A 91 -0.67 -12.73 7.80
C ARG A 91 0.29 -12.14 8.82
N GLN A 92 1.59 -12.42 8.68
CA GLN A 92 2.61 -11.87 9.57
C GLN A 92 2.65 -10.33 9.50
N ILE A 93 2.67 -9.76 8.30
CA ILE A 93 2.76 -8.31 8.10
C ILE A 93 1.47 -7.63 8.58
N LEU A 94 0.30 -8.17 8.24
CA LEU A 94 -0.98 -7.61 8.71
C LEU A 94 -1.11 -7.64 10.24
N THR A 95 -0.54 -8.65 10.89
CA THR A 95 -0.45 -8.70 12.36
C THR A 95 0.48 -7.59 12.90
N GLN A 96 1.62 -7.33 12.24
CA GLN A 96 2.52 -6.22 12.59
C GLN A 96 1.86 -4.85 12.40
N MET A 97 0.93 -4.74 11.45
CA MET A 97 0.09 -3.57 11.21
C MET A 97 -1.04 -3.41 12.25
N GLN A 98 -1.07 -4.27 13.28
CA GLN A 98 -2.04 -4.27 14.37
C GLN A 98 -3.49 -4.58 13.94
N PHE A 99 -3.70 -5.22 12.80
CA PHE A 99 -5.02 -5.72 12.44
C PHE A 99 -5.41 -6.93 13.29
N ASN A 100 -6.67 -6.98 13.72
CA ASN A 100 -7.21 -8.14 14.42
C ASN A 100 -7.49 -9.30 13.43
N ARG A 101 -7.69 -10.50 13.98
CA ARG A 101 -7.88 -11.72 13.17
C ARG A 101 -9.05 -11.65 12.20
N GLY A 102 -10.17 -11.03 12.60
CA GLY A 102 -11.34 -10.85 11.74
C GLY A 102 -11.00 -10.00 10.52
N LYS A 103 -10.43 -8.81 10.76
CA LYS A 103 -10.02 -7.90 9.69
C LYS A 103 -8.95 -8.49 8.79
N ILE A 104 -8.01 -9.27 9.34
CA ILE A 104 -7.02 -9.99 8.55
C ILE A 104 -7.70 -10.94 7.57
N ASN A 105 -8.68 -11.73 8.02
CA ASN A 105 -9.39 -12.64 7.12
C ASN A 105 -10.16 -11.87 6.03
N ASP A 106 -10.82 -10.77 6.38
CA ASP A 106 -11.51 -9.92 5.39
C ASP A 106 -10.54 -9.40 4.31
N ILE A 107 -9.35 -8.95 4.72
CA ILE A 107 -8.29 -8.49 3.79
C ILE A 107 -7.85 -9.64 2.86
N LEU A 108 -7.67 -10.85 3.40
CA LEU A 108 -7.25 -12.01 2.60
C LEU A 108 -8.34 -12.47 1.62
N GLU A 109 -9.62 -12.35 1.97
CA GLU A 109 -10.70 -12.61 1.01
C GLU A 109 -10.72 -11.57 -0.12
N ILE A 110 -10.40 -10.31 0.19
CA ILE A 110 -10.23 -9.27 -0.83
C ILE A 110 -9.03 -9.58 -1.73
N PHE A 111 -7.90 -10.02 -1.18
CA PHE A 111 -6.77 -10.48 -1.99
C PHE A 111 -7.17 -11.61 -2.93
N LYS A 112 -7.83 -12.64 -2.41
CA LYS A 112 -8.31 -13.78 -3.19
C LYS A 112 -9.25 -13.36 -4.32
N LYS A 113 -10.23 -12.49 -4.04
CA LYS A 113 -11.16 -11.94 -5.04
C LYS A 113 -10.44 -11.19 -6.16
N ASN A 114 -9.29 -10.59 -5.86
CA ASN A 114 -8.44 -9.87 -6.81
C ASN A 114 -7.31 -10.76 -7.37
N GLY A 115 -7.42 -12.09 -7.27
CA GLY A 115 -6.50 -13.05 -7.87
C GLY A 115 -5.20 -13.28 -7.08
N GLY A 116 -5.09 -12.80 -5.85
CA GLY A 116 -3.94 -13.03 -5.00
C GLY A 116 -4.17 -14.20 -4.03
N GLU A 117 -4.00 -15.46 -4.44
CA GLU A 117 -4.24 -16.64 -3.58
C GLU A 117 -3.02 -17.02 -2.71
N CYS A 118 -1.81 -16.62 -3.10
CA CYS A 118 -0.57 -16.68 -2.33
C CYS A 118 0.06 -15.30 -2.12
N ASP A 119 1.04 -15.21 -1.22
CA ASP A 119 1.91 -14.04 -1.06
C ASP A 119 2.53 -13.56 -2.40
N CYS A 120 2.89 -14.49 -3.29
CA CYS A 120 3.41 -14.18 -4.62
C CYS A 120 2.42 -13.46 -5.55
N GLU A 121 1.19 -13.96 -5.59
CA GLU A 121 0.12 -13.45 -6.43
C GLU A 121 -0.47 -12.17 -5.84
N VAL A 122 -0.39 -11.97 -4.51
CA VAL A 122 -0.72 -10.68 -3.91
C VAL A 122 0.18 -9.57 -4.49
N LEU A 123 1.47 -9.82 -4.71
CA LEU A 123 2.31 -8.85 -5.42
C LEU A 123 1.95 -8.77 -6.91
N TYR A 124 1.89 -9.91 -7.60
CA TYR A 124 1.74 -9.87 -9.06
C TYR A 124 0.37 -9.38 -9.52
N ASN A 125 -0.71 -9.83 -8.87
CA ASN A 125 -2.09 -9.57 -9.26
C ASN A 125 -2.72 -8.42 -8.46
N VAL A 126 -2.44 -8.29 -7.16
CA VAL A 126 -3.15 -7.29 -6.33
C VAL A 126 -2.41 -5.95 -6.31
N GLU A 127 -1.09 -5.93 -6.09
CA GLU A 127 -0.31 -4.68 -6.14
C GLU A 127 -0.39 -4.03 -7.52
N SER A 128 -0.40 -4.83 -8.59
CA SER A 128 -0.48 -4.34 -9.96
C SER A 128 -1.77 -3.57 -10.25
N LEU A 129 -2.82 -3.71 -9.45
CA LEU A 129 -4.05 -2.91 -9.57
C LEU A 129 -3.84 -1.46 -9.11
N LEU A 130 -2.81 -1.22 -8.30
CA LEU A 130 -2.50 0.08 -7.70
C LEU A 130 -1.34 0.79 -8.40
N ILE A 131 -0.47 0.03 -9.09
CA ILE A 131 0.75 0.58 -9.69
C ILE A 131 0.72 0.54 -11.21
N GLY A 132 1.34 1.53 -11.84
CA GLY A 132 1.48 1.60 -13.29
C GLY A 132 2.25 2.84 -13.72
N LYS A 133 2.92 2.75 -14.87
CA LYS A 133 3.33 3.93 -15.63
C LYS A 133 2.16 4.31 -16.52
N ASP A 134 1.81 5.59 -16.55
CA ASP A 134 0.86 6.12 -17.53
C ASP A 134 1.33 5.67 -18.92
N ALA A 135 0.42 5.06 -19.67
CA ALA A 135 0.69 4.52 -21.01
C ALA A 135 0.89 5.65 -22.03
#